data_AF-A0A6P7LY85-F1
#
_entry.id   AF-A0A6P7LY85-F1
#
_cell.length_a   1.000
_cell.length_b   1.000
_cell.length_c   1.000
_cell.angle_alpha   90.00
_cell.angle_beta   90.00
_cell.angle_gamma   90.00
#
_symmetry.space_group_name_H-M   'P 1'
#
loop_
_entity.id
_entity.type
_entity.pdbx_description
1 polymer ?
#
loop_
_entity_poly.entity_id
_entity_poly.type
_entity_poly.pdbx_seq_one_letter_code
_entity_poly.pdbx_strand_id
1 'polypeptide(L)'
;MGTSTSNQSSQFRADSCWKPFSAPAHAPTTRTIPQDSAAARMAEKKMPSSRKNHLKALLLQIGEAMLEEELQEAQNEKMKYMQDNCPTLSIPSCMQDLQELCRKLHKEIDLVDEQRYDMENKVKKSSKEIDDLKIMVQDLKGKFKKPVLKKVRMSADAMLAALLGSKHKVSMDLRANLKQVKKEVKEEEKQTGDWRKNIKDKAGMDGRKKMFETEA
;
A
#
# COMPACT_ATOMS: atom_id res chain seq x y z
N MET A 1 -46.52 -27.12 -29.26
CA MET A 1 -47.07 -25.81 -28.86
C MET A 1 -45.89 -25.01 -28.34
N GLY A 2 -45.21 -24.22 -29.16
CA GLY A 2 -45.68 -22.92 -29.64
C GLY A 2 -44.79 -21.87 -28.97
N THR A 3 -43.81 -21.36 -29.71
CA THR A 3 -42.80 -20.36 -29.33
C THR A 3 -43.43 -19.02 -28.97
N SER A 4 -42.90 -18.31 -27.97
CA SER A 4 -43.08 -16.85 -27.86
C SER A 4 -41.81 -16.15 -27.37
N THR A 5 -41.09 -15.61 -28.35
CA THR A 5 -40.24 -14.44 -28.29
C THR A 5 -41.07 -13.19 -27.95
N SER A 6 -40.56 -12.29 -27.11
CA SER A 6 -40.94 -10.88 -27.18
C SER A 6 -39.78 -9.99 -26.71
N ASN A 7 -39.12 -9.45 -27.72
CA ASN A 7 -38.12 -8.40 -27.70
C ASN A 7 -38.83 -7.04 -27.46
N GLN A 8 -38.41 -6.25 -26.47
CA GLN A 8 -38.84 -4.85 -26.34
C GLN A 8 -37.61 -3.94 -26.43
N SER A 9 -37.39 -3.43 -27.64
CA SER A 9 -36.67 -2.19 -27.90
C SER A 9 -37.52 -1.02 -27.45
N SER A 10 -36.95 -0.14 -26.63
CA SER A 10 -37.52 1.19 -26.37
C SER A 10 -36.51 2.24 -26.80
N GLN A 11 -36.70 2.70 -28.03
CA GLN A 11 -36.24 3.98 -28.56
C GLN A 11 -36.56 5.11 -27.56
N PHE A 12 -35.56 5.88 -27.13
CA PHE A 12 -35.79 7.23 -26.63
C PHE A 12 -35.12 8.26 -27.55
N ARG A 13 -35.95 9.23 -27.89
CA ARG A 13 -35.80 10.24 -28.94
C ARG A 13 -34.67 11.21 -28.59
N ALA A 14 -33.77 11.42 -29.54
CA ALA A 14 -32.92 12.58 -29.60
C ALA A 14 -33.70 13.68 -30.33
N ASP A 15 -34.10 14.73 -29.62
CA ASP A 15 -34.52 16.00 -30.20
C ASP A 15 -34.47 17.05 -29.09
N SER A 16 -33.52 18.00 -29.18
CA SER A 16 -33.78 19.43 -28.94
C SER A 16 -32.49 20.26 -28.88
N CYS A 17 -32.39 21.17 -29.85
CA CYS A 17 -31.89 22.54 -29.71
C CYS A 17 -30.36 22.78 -29.72
N TRP A 18 -29.76 22.73 -30.91
CA TRP A 18 -28.57 23.53 -31.22
C TRP A 18 -28.98 24.74 -32.08
N LYS A 19 -28.83 25.95 -31.51
CA LYS A 19 -28.91 27.21 -32.25
C LYS A 19 -27.53 27.54 -32.83
N PRO A 20 -27.42 28.00 -34.09
CA PRO A 20 -26.15 28.41 -34.66
C PRO A 20 -25.76 29.80 -34.13
N PHE A 21 -24.64 29.88 -33.41
CA PHE A 21 -24.05 31.16 -33.00
C PHE A 21 -23.06 31.63 -34.06
N SER A 22 -23.32 32.81 -34.61
CA SER A 22 -22.58 33.47 -35.67
C SER A 22 -21.17 33.87 -35.19
N ALA A 23 -20.15 33.52 -35.96
CA ALA A 23 -18.76 33.88 -35.72
C ALA A 23 -18.44 35.32 -36.19
N PRO A 24 -17.66 36.10 -35.43
CA PRO A 24 -16.98 37.27 -35.97
C PRO A 24 -15.53 36.96 -36.35
N ALA A 25 -15.14 37.42 -37.55
CA ALA A 25 -13.81 37.31 -38.11
C ALA A 25 -12.84 38.30 -37.44
N HIS A 26 -11.70 37.80 -36.94
CA HIS A 26 -10.58 38.62 -36.48
C HIS A 26 -9.24 38.04 -36.96
N ALA A 27 -8.37 38.95 -37.39
CA ALA A 27 -7.16 38.81 -38.21
C ALA A 27 -6.03 37.92 -37.63
N PRO A 28 -5.06 37.48 -38.45
CA PRO A 28 -3.95 36.64 -38.00
C PRO A 28 -2.90 37.49 -37.27
N THR A 29 -2.89 37.42 -35.94
CA THR A 29 -1.76 37.90 -35.13
C THR A 29 -0.66 36.83 -35.17
N THR A 30 0.41 37.11 -35.90
CA THR A 30 1.68 36.38 -35.88
C THR A 30 2.28 36.49 -34.47
N ARG A 31 1.95 35.54 -33.59
CA ARG A 31 2.71 35.29 -32.36
C ARG A 31 3.80 34.29 -32.70
N THR A 32 5.02 34.79 -32.80
CA THR A 32 6.27 34.03 -32.81
C THR A 32 6.25 33.07 -31.60
N ILE A 33 6.15 31.77 -31.88
CA ILE A 33 6.31 30.70 -30.88
C ILE A 33 7.79 30.62 -30.54
N PRO A 34 8.22 30.86 -29.28
CA PRO A 34 9.58 30.55 -28.87
C PRO A 34 9.80 29.04 -28.98
N GLN A 35 10.75 28.64 -29.82
CA GLN A 35 11.19 27.26 -29.99
C GLN A 35 11.99 26.81 -28.75
N ASP A 36 11.29 26.45 -27.66
CA ASP A 36 11.89 25.78 -26.49
C ASP A 36 11.11 24.51 -26.10
N SER A 37 10.53 23.79 -27.08
CA SER A 37 9.50 22.78 -26.79
C SER A 37 9.88 21.31 -27.01
N ALA A 38 11.14 20.97 -27.28
CA ALA A 38 11.53 19.56 -27.37
C ALA A 38 11.83 18.95 -25.99
N ALA A 39 12.63 19.64 -25.16
CA ALA A 39 13.02 19.15 -23.84
C ALA A 39 11.85 19.17 -22.83
N ALA A 40 11.00 20.20 -22.87
CA ALA A 40 9.81 20.31 -22.01
C ALA A 40 8.75 19.23 -22.35
N ARG A 41 8.47 18.97 -23.64
CA ARG A 41 7.53 17.91 -24.06
C ARG A 41 8.05 16.50 -23.78
N MET A 42 9.37 16.29 -23.74
CA MET A 42 9.99 15.01 -23.41
C MET A 42 10.06 14.76 -21.89
N ALA A 43 10.16 15.82 -21.07
CA ALA A 43 10.07 15.73 -19.62
C ALA A 43 8.64 15.38 -19.15
N GLU A 44 7.62 15.88 -19.86
CA GLU A 44 6.20 15.62 -19.57
C GLU A 44 5.75 14.19 -19.92
N LYS A 45 6.40 13.52 -20.88
CA LYS A 45 6.09 12.13 -21.28
C LYS A 45 6.52 11.07 -20.25
N LYS A 46 7.45 11.39 -19.35
CA LYS A 46 7.90 10.44 -18.31
C LYS A 46 7.07 10.66 -17.04
N MET A 47 6.31 9.63 -16.65
CA MET A 47 5.55 9.63 -15.40
C MET A 47 6.44 10.08 -14.22
N PRO A 48 5.97 11.05 -13.39
CA PRO A 48 6.76 11.59 -12.30
C PRO A 48 7.07 10.50 -11.25
N SER A 49 8.24 10.61 -10.62
CA SER A 49 8.71 9.63 -9.62
C SER A 49 7.72 9.44 -8.46
N SER A 50 7.09 10.52 -8.01
CA SER A 50 6.03 10.49 -6.99
C SER A 50 4.86 9.58 -7.41
N ARG A 51 4.35 9.73 -8.65
CA ARG A 51 3.27 8.88 -9.17
C ARG A 51 3.72 7.42 -9.33
N LYS A 52 4.95 7.18 -9.79
CA LYS A 52 5.52 5.82 -9.86
C LYS A 52 5.55 5.14 -8.49
N ASN A 53 6.01 5.85 -7.46
CA ASN A 53 6.08 5.31 -6.11
C ASN A 53 4.70 5.09 -5.50
N HIS A 54 3.76 6.00 -5.75
CA HIS A 54 2.36 5.81 -5.34
C HIS A 54 1.74 4.57 -5.97
N LEU A 55 1.94 4.37 -7.29
CA LEU A 55 1.47 3.16 -7.98
C LEU A 55 2.14 1.89 -7.46
N LYS A 56 3.45 1.91 -7.18
CA LYS A 56 4.14 0.78 -6.53
C LYS A 56 3.56 0.47 -5.16
N ALA A 57 3.27 1.48 -4.35
CA ALA A 57 2.66 1.29 -3.04
C ALA A 57 1.26 0.67 -3.16
N LEU A 58 0.43 1.16 -4.08
CA LEU A 58 -0.89 0.57 -4.37
C LEU A 58 -0.78 -0.88 -4.87
N LEU A 59 0.17 -1.17 -5.76
CA LEU A 59 0.41 -2.53 -6.25
C LEU A 59 0.80 -3.48 -5.11
N LEU A 60 1.67 -3.04 -4.20
CA LEU A 60 2.06 -3.85 -3.04
C LEU A 60 0.89 -4.03 -2.07
N GLN A 61 0.09 -3.00 -1.83
CA GLN A 61 -1.09 -3.07 -0.96
C GLN A 61 -2.14 -4.04 -1.52
N ILE A 62 -2.39 -4.02 -2.84
CA ILE A 62 -3.26 -4.99 -3.49
C ILE A 62 -2.65 -6.39 -3.42
N GLY A 63 -1.34 -6.53 -3.67
CA GLY A 63 -0.66 -7.81 -3.57
C GLY A 63 -0.72 -8.43 -2.17
N GLU A 64 -0.61 -7.61 -1.13
CA GLU A 64 -0.79 -8.06 0.26
C GLU A 64 -2.22 -8.55 0.52
N ALA A 65 -3.23 -7.82 0.05
CA ALA A 65 -4.63 -8.24 0.17
C ALA A 65 -4.90 -9.57 -0.57
N MET A 66 -4.35 -9.74 -1.78
CA MET A 66 -4.47 -10.98 -2.55
C MET A 66 -3.80 -12.18 -1.85
N LEU A 67 -2.64 -11.96 -1.21
CA LEU A 67 -1.95 -13.01 -0.45
C LEU A 67 -2.75 -13.42 0.80
N GLU A 68 -3.39 -12.48 1.47
CA GLU A 68 -4.24 -12.76 2.63
C GLU A 68 -5.52 -13.52 2.22
N GLU A 69 -6.13 -13.15 1.10
CA GLU A 69 -7.25 -13.87 0.49
C GLU A 69 -6.86 -15.31 0.13
N GLU A 70 -5.74 -15.51 -0.60
CA GLU A 70 -5.23 -16.84 -0.95
C GLU A 70 -4.93 -17.69 0.30
N LEU A 71 -4.37 -17.09 1.35
CA LEU A 71 -4.12 -17.78 2.62
C LEU A 71 -5.44 -18.24 3.27
N GLN A 72 -6.46 -17.39 3.26
CA GLN A 72 -7.77 -17.72 3.83
C GLN A 72 -8.47 -18.82 3.01
N GLU A 73 -8.40 -18.75 1.68
CA GLU A 73 -8.93 -19.78 0.79
C GLU A 73 -8.23 -21.13 1.02
N ALA A 74 -6.90 -21.14 1.12
CA ALA A 74 -6.14 -22.36 1.41
C ALA A 74 -6.50 -22.96 2.78
N GLN A 75 -6.76 -22.13 3.79
CA GLN A 75 -7.26 -22.61 5.09
C GLN A 75 -8.67 -23.20 4.97
N ASN A 76 -9.56 -22.55 4.24
CA ASN A 76 -10.93 -23.02 4.03
C ASN A 76 -10.94 -24.34 3.24
N GLU A 77 -10.13 -24.45 2.19
CA GLU A 77 -9.97 -25.68 1.41
C GLU A 77 -9.41 -26.82 2.27
N LYS A 78 -8.39 -26.53 3.10
CA LYS A 78 -7.88 -27.51 4.06
C LYS A 78 -8.97 -27.97 5.02
N MET A 79 -9.78 -27.07 5.56
CA MET A 79 -10.87 -27.42 6.48
C MET A 79 -11.93 -28.28 5.77
N LYS A 80 -12.30 -27.94 4.54
CA LYS A 80 -13.23 -28.71 3.72
C LYS A 80 -12.69 -30.11 3.42
N TYR A 81 -11.43 -30.21 2.99
CA TYR A 81 -10.76 -31.49 2.76
C TYR A 81 -10.74 -32.35 4.02
N MET A 82 -10.43 -31.76 5.18
CA MET A 82 -10.43 -32.47 6.47
C MET A 82 -11.83 -32.96 6.86
N GLN A 83 -12.88 -32.19 6.59
CA GLN A 83 -14.26 -32.62 6.86
C GLN A 83 -14.66 -33.83 5.99
N ASP A 84 -14.27 -33.83 4.71
CA ASP A 84 -14.59 -34.89 3.77
C ASP A 84 -13.80 -36.19 4.04
N ASN A 85 -12.51 -36.07 4.39
CA ASN A 85 -11.59 -37.20 4.55
C ASN A 85 -11.46 -37.71 5.99
N CYS A 86 -11.74 -36.87 6.98
CA CYS A 86 -11.65 -37.22 8.40
C CYS A 86 -12.83 -36.60 9.16
N PRO A 87 -14.06 -37.11 8.92
CA PRO A 87 -15.24 -36.63 9.63
C PRO A 87 -15.13 -36.94 11.12
N THR A 88 -15.91 -36.21 11.93
CA THR A 88 -15.95 -36.45 13.38
C THR A 88 -16.32 -37.90 13.68
N LEU A 89 -15.48 -38.55 14.50
CA LEU A 89 -15.63 -39.96 14.82
C LEU A 89 -16.94 -40.21 15.58
N SER A 90 -17.81 -41.04 15.00
CA SER A 90 -19.00 -41.56 15.68
C SER A 90 -18.68 -42.93 16.27
N ILE A 91 -18.71 -43.04 17.59
CA ILE A 91 -18.41 -44.30 18.28
C ILE A 91 -19.68 -45.17 18.26
N PRO A 92 -19.66 -46.35 17.61
CA PRO A 92 -20.80 -47.25 17.60
C PRO A 92 -21.06 -47.83 18.99
N SER A 93 -22.33 -48.07 19.32
CA SER A 93 -22.76 -48.61 20.62
C SER A 93 -22.61 -50.14 20.73
N CYS A 94 -22.46 -50.84 19.60
CA CYS A 94 -22.28 -52.28 19.55
C CYS A 94 -20.79 -52.67 19.63
N MET A 95 -20.47 -53.70 20.41
CA MET A 95 -19.09 -54.20 20.57
C MET A 95 -18.47 -54.70 19.27
N GLN A 96 -19.25 -55.39 18.42
CA GLN A 96 -18.75 -55.95 17.18
C GLN A 96 -18.38 -54.85 16.17
N ASP A 97 -19.26 -53.86 16.02
CA ASP A 97 -19.04 -52.70 15.15
C ASP A 97 -17.86 -51.85 15.62
N LEU A 98 -17.68 -51.72 16.94
CA LEU A 98 -16.53 -51.01 17.52
C LEU A 98 -15.20 -51.71 17.20
N GLN A 99 -15.15 -53.04 17.34
CA GLN A 99 -13.95 -53.80 16.99
C GLN A 99 -13.63 -53.72 15.50
N GLU A 100 -14.64 -53.70 14.63
CA GLU A 100 -14.45 -53.54 13.19
C GLU A 100 -13.95 -52.14 12.83
N LEU A 101 -14.51 -51.10 13.45
CA LEU A 101 -14.06 -49.72 13.30
C LEU A 101 -12.59 -49.56 13.70
N CYS A 102 -12.19 -50.10 14.85
CA CYS A 102 -10.78 -50.06 15.29
C CYS A 102 -9.84 -50.74 14.30
N ARG A 103 -10.23 -51.90 13.74
CA ARG A 103 -9.45 -52.59 12.71
C ARG A 103 -9.37 -51.81 11.40
N LYS A 104 -10.44 -51.10 11.01
CA LYS A 104 -10.45 -50.24 9.82
C LYS A 104 -9.52 -49.05 9.99
N LEU A 105 -9.66 -48.31 11.08
CA LEU A 105 -8.82 -47.14 11.38
C LEU A 105 -7.34 -47.51 11.47
N HIS A 106 -6.98 -48.64 12.08
CA HIS A 106 -5.58 -49.07 12.14
C HIS A 106 -4.98 -49.29 10.75
N LYS A 107 -5.72 -49.94 9.84
CA LYS A 107 -5.25 -50.15 8.46
C LYS A 107 -5.14 -48.83 7.69
N GLU A 108 -6.10 -47.93 7.89
CA GLU A 108 -6.08 -46.61 7.26
C GLU A 108 -4.91 -45.76 7.74
N ILE A 109 -4.55 -45.82 9.03
CA ILE A 109 -3.38 -45.13 9.57
C ILE A 109 -2.11 -45.58 8.85
N ASP A 110 -1.89 -46.89 8.70
CA ASP A 110 -0.71 -47.44 8.03
C ASP A 110 -0.61 -46.93 6.58
N LEU A 111 -1.73 -46.93 5.84
CA LEU A 111 -1.79 -46.45 4.46
C LEU A 111 -1.55 -44.93 4.35
N VAL A 112 -2.16 -44.14 5.23
CA VAL A 112 -2.01 -42.68 5.23
C VAL A 112 -0.59 -42.28 5.61
N ASP A 113 0.05 -43.01 6.52
CA ASP A 113 1.44 -42.73 6.89
C ASP A 113 2.42 -43.06 5.75
N GLU A 114 2.19 -44.13 5.00
CA GLU A 114 2.95 -44.42 3.78
C GLU A 114 2.80 -43.29 2.75
N GLN A 115 1.57 -42.84 2.48
CA GLN A 115 1.30 -41.72 1.57
C GLN A 115 1.95 -40.42 2.06
N ARG A 116 1.90 -40.14 3.37
CA ARG A 116 2.54 -38.98 3.99
C ARG A 116 4.05 -39.05 3.80
N TYR A 117 4.67 -40.21 3.99
CA TYR A 117 6.10 -40.40 3.80
C TYR A 117 6.53 -40.15 2.36
N ASP A 118 5.79 -40.68 1.39
CA ASP A 118 6.06 -40.45 -0.04
C ASP A 118 5.94 -38.97 -0.43
N MET A 119 4.89 -38.30 0.06
CA MET A 119 4.70 -36.86 -0.17
C MET A 119 5.81 -36.03 0.47
N GLU A 120 6.21 -36.35 1.70
CA GLU A 120 7.32 -35.69 2.40
C GLU A 120 8.64 -35.87 1.62
N ASN A 121 8.88 -37.06 1.09
CA ASN A 121 10.07 -37.34 0.28
C ASN A 121 10.08 -36.56 -1.04
N LYS A 122 8.92 -36.42 -1.70
CA LYS A 122 8.79 -35.56 -2.90
C LYS A 122 9.10 -34.09 -2.57
N VAL A 123 8.50 -33.56 -1.50
CA VAL A 123 8.76 -32.18 -1.03
C VAL A 123 10.25 -32.00 -0.71
N LYS A 124 10.88 -32.95 0.00
CA LYS A 124 12.32 -32.90 0.31
C LYS A 124 13.19 -32.83 -0.95
N LYS A 125 12.86 -33.60 -1.99
CA LYS A 125 13.59 -33.55 -3.28
C LYS A 125 13.44 -32.19 -3.94
N SER A 126 12.20 -31.70 -4.08
CA SER A 126 11.93 -30.38 -4.66
C SER A 126 12.59 -29.24 -3.88
N SER A 127 12.59 -29.28 -2.54
CA SER A 127 13.28 -28.28 -1.71
C SER A 127 14.78 -28.28 -1.93
N LYS A 128 15.41 -29.46 -2.05
CA LYS A 128 16.85 -29.57 -2.38
C LYS A 128 17.15 -28.97 -3.75
N GLU A 129 16.37 -29.33 -4.77
CA GLU A 129 16.52 -28.78 -6.12
C GLU A 129 16.36 -27.25 -6.13
N ILE A 130 15.39 -26.71 -5.40
CA ILE A 130 15.19 -25.27 -5.25
C ILE A 130 16.41 -24.61 -4.59
N ASP A 131 16.98 -25.22 -3.56
CA ASP A 131 18.14 -24.66 -2.86
C ASP A 131 19.40 -24.72 -3.72
N ASP A 132 19.61 -25.80 -4.47
CA ASP A 132 20.68 -25.92 -5.46
C ASP A 132 20.53 -24.86 -6.56
N LEU A 133 19.31 -24.66 -7.07
CA LEU A 133 19.00 -23.62 -8.05
C LEU A 133 19.23 -22.21 -7.48
N LYS A 134 18.87 -21.95 -6.22
CA LYS A 134 19.15 -20.67 -5.56
C LYS A 134 20.65 -20.40 -5.47
N ILE A 135 21.45 -21.42 -5.13
CA ILE A 135 22.92 -21.29 -5.08
C ILE A 135 23.46 -20.96 -6.48
N MET A 136 23.05 -21.71 -7.51
CA MET A 136 23.46 -21.42 -8.89
C MET A 136 23.07 -20.01 -9.34
N VAL A 137 21.86 -19.54 -9.00
CA VAL A 137 21.43 -18.16 -9.29
C VAL A 137 22.32 -17.13 -8.59
N GLN A 138 22.74 -17.40 -7.35
CA GLN A 138 23.66 -16.52 -6.62
C GLN A 138 25.04 -16.47 -7.27
N ASP A 139 25.58 -17.62 -7.69
CA ASP A 139 26.87 -17.71 -8.36
C ASP A 139 26.85 -17.01 -9.73
N LEU A 140 25.78 -17.19 -10.52
CA LEU A 140 25.59 -16.57 -11.82
C LEU A 140 25.37 -15.06 -11.77
N LYS A 141 24.67 -14.55 -10.73
CA LYS A 141 24.52 -13.11 -10.50
C LYS A 141 25.85 -12.41 -10.19
N GLY A 142 26.94 -13.17 -10.11
CA GLY A 142 28.26 -12.72 -9.71
C GLY A 142 28.30 -12.56 -8.20
N LYS A 143 29.37 -13.08 -7.58
CA LYS A 143 29.66 -13.02 -6.14
C LYS A 143 29.34 -11.63 -5.59
N PHE A 144 28.12 -11.45 -5.10
CA PHE A 144 27.72 -10.28 -4.32
C PHE A 144 28.82 -10.19 -3.25
N LYS A 145 29.57 -9.07 -3.20
CA LYS A 145 30.62 -8.90 -2.17
C LYS A 145 29.98 -9.32 -0.87
N LYS A 146 30.41 -10.47 -0.31
CA LYS A 146 29.79 -11.06 0.88
C LYS A 146 29.63 -9.91 1.86
N PRO A 147 28.39 -9.42 2.15
CA PRO A 147 28.24 -8.24 2.97
C PRO A 147 28.98 -8.56 4.25
N VAL A 148 30.02 -7.77 4.56
CA VAL A 148 30.93 -8.05 5.67
C VAL A 148 30.07 -8.41 6.86
N LEU A 149 30.26 -9.59 7.43
CA LEU A 149 29.45 -10.12 8.52
C LEU A 149 29.57 -9.14 9.69
N LYS A 150 28.66 -8.16 9.75
CA LYS A 150 28.56 -7.24 10.87
C LYS A 150 27.97 -8.05 12.00
N LYS A 151 28.62 -8.05 13.16
CA LYS A 151 28.05 -8.61 14.39
C LYS A 151 26.78 -7.83 14.72
N VAL A 152 25.64 -8.34 14.29
CA VAL A 152 24.32 -7.78 14.62
C VAL A 152 24.04 -8.18 16.06
N ARG A 153 24.31 -7.26 16.99
CA ARG A 153 23.77 -7.34 18.35
C ARG A 153 22.26 -7.15 18.28
N MET A 154 21.51 -7.77 19.21
CA MET A 154 20.06 -7.57 19.31
C MET A 154 19.71 -6.08 19.17
N SER A 155 18.72 -5.78 18.33
CA SER A 155 18.26 -4.40 18.18
C SER A 155 17.80 -3.88 19.54
N ALA A 156 18.00 -2.59 19.79
CA ALA A 156 17.56 -1.99 21.05
C ALA A 156 16.05 -2.22 21.26
N ASP A 157 15.27 -2.22 20.19
CA ASP A 157 13.83 -2.49 20.22
C ASP A 157 13.49 -3.93 20.63
N ALA A 158 14.20 -4.93 20.10
CA ALA A 158 14.01 -6.33 20.51
C ALA A 158 14.43 -6.56 21.98
N MET A 159 15.50 -5.91 22.41
CA MET A 159 15.97 -5.97 23.79
C MET A 159 15.01 -5.24 24.75
N LEU A 160 14.49 -4.07 24.37
CA LEU A 160 13.56 -3.29 25.18
C LEU A 160 12.18 -3.94 25.25
N ALA A 161 11.67 -4.51 24.16
CA ALA A 161 10.44 -5.28 24.16
C ALA A 161 10.55 -6.51 25.08
N ALA A 162 11.70 -7.19 25.08
CA ALA A 162 11.95 -8.33 25.96
C ALA A 162 12.10 -7.93 27.44
N LEU A 163 12.73 -6.79 27.74
CA LEU A 163 12.99 -6.35 29.12
C LEU A 163 11.83 -5.56 29.75
N LEU A 164 11.06 -4.80 28.96
CA LEU A 164 10.05 -3.86 29.44
C LEU A 164 8.63 -4.20 28.99
N GLY A 165 8.46 -5.26 28.18
CA GLY A 165 7.16 -5.74 27.71
C GLY A 165 6.38 -4.66 26.95
N SER A 166 5.05 -4.72 27.05
CA SER A 166 4.12 -3.82 26.35
C SER A 166 4.17 -2.36 26.81
N LYS A 167 4.88 -2.03 27.91
CA LYS A 167 4.82 -0.71 28.54
C LYS A 167 5.69 0.35 27.86
N HIS A 168 6.71 -0.04 27.09
CA HIS A 168 7.59 0.86 26.34
C HIS A 168 7.67 0.47 24.86
N LYS A 169 6.54 0.58 24.15
CA LYS A 169 6.52 0.48 22.68
C LYS A 169 6.85 1.85 22.08
N VAL A 170 8.10 2.30 22.23
CA VAL A 170 8.61 3.44 21.48
C VAL A 170 9.06 2.91 20.14
N SER A 171 8.18 2.94 19.13
CA SER A 171 8.58 2.62 17.76
C SER A 171 9.76 3.52 17.39
N MET A 172 10.95 2.94 17.22
CA MET A 172 12.13 3.64 16.67
C MET A 172 11.97 3.91 15.16
N ASP A 173 10.73 4.00 14.67
CA ASP A 173 10.42 4.51 13.36
C ASP A 173 10.94 5.95 13.29
N LEU A 174 11.71 6.26 12.25
CA LEU A 174 12.18 7.62 11.97
C LEU A 174 11.02 8.63 11.96
N ARG A 175 9.80 8.14 11.71
CA ARG A 175 8.55 8.90 11.71
C ARG A 175 8.05 9.31 13.10
N ALA A 176 8.33 8.53 14.15
CA ALA A 176 7.86 8.80 15.51
C ALA A 176 8.70 9.87 16.24
N ASN A 177 9.96 10.06 15.83
CA ASN A 177 10.86 11.05 16.44
C ASN A 177 10.74 12.46 15.82
N LEU A 178 10.09 12.59 14.67
CA LEU A 178 9.81 13.89 14.06
C LEU A 178 8.63 14.53 14.79
N LYS A 179 8.85 15.73 15.36
CA LYS A 179 7.76 16.53 15.95
C LYS A 179 6.67 16.73 14.91
N GLN A 180 5.51 16.11 15.12
CA GLN A 180 4.30 16.44 14.39
C GLN A 180 4.03 17.92 14.66
N VAL A 181 4.18 18.78 13.66
CA VAL A 181 3.67 20.16 13.76
C VAL A 181 2.16 20.00 13.80
N LYS A 182 1.65 19.87 15.03
CA LYS A 182 0.26 20.05 15.37
C LYS A 182 -0.14 21.40 14.77
N LYS A 183 -0.84 21.36 13.64
CA LYS A 183 -1.76 22.43 13.27
C LYS A 183 -2.97 22.33 14.22
N GLU A 184 -2.68 22.39 15.51
CA GLU A 184 -3.66 22.70 16.52
C GLU A 184 -3.99 24.16 16.29
N VAL A 185 -5.25 24.42 15.98
CA VAL A 185 -5.87 25.72 16.21
C VAL A 185 -5.78 25.93 17.72
N LYS A 186 -4.63 26.43 18.18
CA LYS A 186 -4.46 26.92 19.53
C LYS A 186 -5.17 28.27 19.55
N GLU A 187 -6.40 28.22 20.02
CA GLU A 187 -7.09 29.36 20.59
C GLU A 187 -6.29 29.81 21.82
N GLU A 188 -5.23 30.57 21.56
CA GLU A 188 -4.63 31.47 22.54
C GLU A 188 -4.54 32.83 21.86
N GLU A 189 -5.47 33.69 22.24
CA GLU A 189 -5.40 35.13 22.04
C GLU A 189 -4.04 35.64 22.53
N LYS A 190 -3.15 36.01 21.61
CA LYS A 190 -2.55 37.35 21.61
C LYS A 190 -1.65 37.60 20.39
N GLN A 191 -2.02 38.71 19.74
CA GLN A 191 -1.10 39.70 19.20
C GLN A 191 -0.55 39.48 17.78
N THR A 192 -1.44 39.21 16.84
CA THR A 192 -1.22 39.65 15.45
C THR A 192 -1.96 40.98 15.23
N GLY A 193 -1.48 42.02 15.92
CA GLY A 193 -1.93 43.39 15.69
C GLY A 193 -1.37 43.91 14.37
N ASP A 194 -2.29 44.31 13.49
CA ASP A 194 -2.11 44.86 12.15
C ASP A 194 -0.83 45.70 11.96
N TRP A 195 0.09 45.21 11.11
CA TRP A 195 1.35 45.89 10.77
C TRP A 195 1.12 47.27 10.11
N ARG A 196 -0.10 47.56 9.64
CA ARG A 196 -0.48 48.89 9.12
C ARG A 196 -0.50 49.99 10.19
N LYS A 197 -0.70 49.66 11.47
CA LYS A 197 -0.80 50.66 12.54
C LYS A 197 0.56 51.24 12.91
N ASN A 198 1.58 50.39 12.98
CA ASN A 198 2.96 50.78 13.31
C ASN A 198 3.62 51.68 12.25
N ILE A 199 3.19 51.61 10.98
CA ILE A 199 3.65 52.55 9.93
C ILE A 199 2.95 53.91 10.03
N LYS A 200 1.66 53.96 10.38
CA LYS A 200 0.94 55.24 10.55
C LYS A 200 1.43 56.02 11.77
N ASP A 201 1.77 55.34 12.87
CA ASP A 201 2.27 55.98 14.08
C ASP A 201 3.68 56.60 13.89
N LYS A 202 4.47 56.12 12.92
CA LYS A 202 5.77 56.71 12.54
C LYS A 202 5.69 57.75 11.42
N ALA A 203 4.54 57.88 10.74
CA ALA A 203 4.35 58.87 9.67
C ALA A 203 3.84 60.23 10.18
N GLY A 204 3.52 60.36 11.48
CA GLY A 204 2.93 61.55 12.08
C GLY A 204 3.91 62.57 12.66
N MET A 205 5.19 62.53 12.30
CA MET A 205 6.21 63.46 12.81
C MET A 205 6.55 64.57 11.81
N ASP A 206 5.60 64.95 10.95
CA ASP A 206 5.71 66.10 10.04
C ASP A 206 5.04 67.34 10.66
N GLY A 207 5.70 67.91 11.67
CA GLY A 207 5.23 69.06 12.43
C GLY A 207 6.36 70.03 12.73
N ARG A 208 6.68 70.89 11.76
CA ARG A 208 7.38 72.19 11.85
C ARG A 208 8.38 72.35 13.01
N LYS A 209 9.63 71.92 12.80
CA LYS A 209 10.77 72.44 13.57
C LYS A 209 11.09 73.86 13.08
N LYS A 210 10.68 74.86 13.87
CA LYS A 210 11.09 76.26 13.74
C LYS A 210 12.62 76.33 13.77
N MET A 211 13.24 76.70 12.65
CA MET A 211 14.55 77.34 12.66
C MET A 211 14.31 78.83 12.91
N PHE A 212 14.90 79.38 13.96
CA PHE A 212 15.19 80.81 14.04
C PHE A 212 16.70 80.94 14.18
N GLU A 213 17.29 81.70 13.28
CA GLU A 213 18.70 82.08 13.25
C GLU A 213 18.99 83.28 14.16
N THR A 214 20.28 83.40 14.52
CA THR A 214 21.11 84.59 14.81
C THR A 214 21.26 85.15 16.24
N GLU A 215 22.56 85.21 16.60
CA GLU A 215 23.35 86.14 17.43
C GLU A 215 23.17 86.24 18.96
N ALA A 216 24.19 85.76 19.68
CA ALA A 216 25.12 86.58 20.48
C ALA A 216 26.39 85.76 20.82
#